data_AF-A0A090JXQ3-F1
#
_entry.id   AF-A0A090JXQ3-F1
#
_cell.length_a   1.000
_cell.length_b   1.000
_cell.length_c   1.000
_cell.angle_alpha   90.00
_cell.angle_beta   90.00
_cell.angle_gamma   90.00
#
_symmetry.space_group_name_H-M   'P 1'
#
loop_
_entity.id
_entity.type
_entity.pdbx_description
1 polymer ?
#
loop_
_entity_poly.entity_id
_entity_poly.type
_entity_poly.pdbx_seq_one_letter_code
_entity_poly.pdbx_strand_id
1 'polypeptide(L)' 'MDKLKLISYLIFIISLAGIIYALLFSPPNWIVYAISIIFIPTGILSLGLIVMKRGPEEDEEDKNREPFIGY' A
#
# COMPACT_ATOMS: atom_id res chain seq x y z
N MET A 1 -11.90 8.76 -6.55
CA MET A 1 -10.76 8.19 -5.79
C MET A 1 -9.68 9.26 -5.70
N ASP A 2 -9.17 9.57 -4.51
CA ASP A 2 -8.07 10.52 -4.37
C ASP A 2 -6.83 10.09 -5.17
N LYS A 3 -6.11 11.07 -5.72
CA LYS A 3 -4.88 10.85 -6.50
C LYS A 3 -3.88 9.97 -5.73
N LEU A 4 -3.73 10.21 -4.43
CA LEU A 4 -2.86 9.39 -3.57
C LEU A 4 -3.31 7.92 -3.53
N LYS A 5 -4.61 7.64 -3.41
CA LYS A 5 -5.15 6.28 -3.38
C LYS A 5 -4.90 5.57 -4.71
N LEU A 6 -5.12 6.26 -5.83
CA LEU A 6 -4.84 5.74 -7.17
C LEU A 6 -3.35 5.37 -7.32
N ILE A 7 -2.45 6.27 -6.93
CA ILE A 7 -1.01 6.07 -7.00
C ILE A 7 -0.57 4.90 -6.11
N SER A 8 -1.06 4.81 -4.87
CA SER A 8 -0.73 3.70 -3.97
C SER A 8 -1.18 2.36 -4.55
N TYR A 9 -2.38 2.27 -5.15
CA TYR A 9 -2.84 1.05 -5.81
C TYR A 9 -1.99 0.68 -7.02
N LEU A 10 -1.62 1.65 -7.87
CA LEU A 10 -0.75 1.41 -9.01
C LEU A 10 0.61 0.86 -8.58
N ILE A 11 1.24 1.50 -7.58
CA ILE A 11 2.52 1.07 -7.02
C ILE A 11 2.41 -0.35 -6.45
N PHE A 12 1.33 -0.65 -5.74
CA PHE A 12 1.09 -1.97 -5.17
C PHE A 12 0.96 -3.05 -6.25
N ILE A 13 0.20 -2.79 -7.32
CA ILE A 13 0.01 -3.73 -8.43
C ILE A 13 1.33 -3.98 -9.18
N ILE A 14 2.08 -2.92 -9.48
CA ILE A 14 3.39 -3.03 -10.15
C ILE A 14 4.34 -3.86 -9.29
N SER A 15 4.33 -3.63 -7.98
CA SER A 15 5.10 -4.41 -7.02
C SER A 15 4.75 -5.88 -7.04
N LEU A 16 3.45 -6.21 -7.01
CA LEU A 16 3.00 -7.59 -7.08
C LEU A 16 3.43 -8.26 -8.39
N ALA A 17 3.29 -7.55 -9.52
CA ALA A 17 3.67 -8.05 -10.83
C ALA A 17 5.17 -8.36 -10.91
N GLY A 18 6.03 -7.49 -10.35
CA GLY A 18 7.47 -7.73 -10.29
C GLY A 18 7.83 -8.97 -9.48
N ILE A 19 7.18 -9.18 -8.33
CA ILE A 19 7.38 -10.37 -7.49
C ILE A 19 6.91 -11.64 -8.22
N ILE A 20 5.72 -11.60 -8.83
CA ILE A 20 5.17 -12.73 -9.61
C ILE A 20 6.10 -13.07 -10.79
N TYR A 21 6.63 -12.06 -11.47
CA TYR A 21 7.59 -12.27 -12.55
C TYR A 21 8.84 -13.05 -12.07
N ALA A 22 9.42 -12.64 -10.93
CA ALA A 22 10.57 -13.34 -10.36
C ALA A 22 10.26 -14.79 -9.98
N LEU A 23 9.02 -15.09 -9.58
CA LEU A 23 8.58 -16.45 -9.23
C LEU A 23 8.33 -17.33 -10.45
N LEU A 24 7.73 -16.79 -11.51
CA LEU A 24 7.29 -17.59 -12.67
C LEU A 24 8.39 -17.81 -13.72
N PHE A 25 9.29 -16.85 -13.91
CA PHE A 25 10.25 -16.86 -15.02
C PHE A 25 11.67 -17.25 -14.60
N SER A 26 11.88 -17.58 -13.31
CA SER A 26 13.17 -18.00 -12.75
C SER A 26 14.38 -17.20 -13.28
N PRO A 27 14.36 -15.85 -13.19
CA PRO A 27 15.48 -15.03 -13.63
C PRO A 27 16.73 -15.30 -12.75
N PRO A 28 17.93 -14.88 -13.20
CA PRO A 28 19.15 -15.00 -12.41
C PRO A 28 19.01 -14.47 -10.97
N ASN A 29 19.66 -15.13 -10.01
CA ASN A 29 19.52 -14.83 -8.57
C ASN A 29 19.72 -13.35 -8.22
N TRP A 30 20.67 -12.66 -8.87
CA TRP A 30 20.90 -11.23 -8.64
C TRP A 30 19.71 -10.35 -9.03
N ILE A 31 18.96 -10.74 -10.08
CA ILE A 31 17.71 -10.07 -10.49
C ILE A 31 16.62 -10.35 -9.47
N VAL A 32 16.49 -11.59 -9.00
CA VAL A 32 15.53 -11.95 -7.95
C VAL A 32 15.79 -11.11 -6.70
N TYR A 33 17.04 -10.99 -6.26
CA TYR A 33 17.38 -10.16 -5.11
C TYR A 33 17.08 -8.67 -5.33
N ALA A 34 17.39 -8.13 -6.52
CA ALA A 34 17.05 -6.74 -6.84
C ALA A 34 15.52 -6.50 -6.79
N ILE A 35 14.75 -7.44 -7.36
CA ILE A 35 13.28 -7.39 -7.32
C ILE A 35 12.80 -7.46 -5.87
N SER A 36 13.31 -8.39 -5.07
CA SER A 36 12.90 -8.55 -3.67
C SER A 36 13.20 -7.32 -2.83
N ILE A 37 14.40 -6.74 -2.95
CA ILE A 37 14.83 -5.57 -2.17
C ILE A 37 13.98 -4.34 -2.49
N ILE A 38 13.53 -4.19 -3.73
CA ILE A 38 12.78 -3.01 -4.15
C ILE A 38 11.27 -3.23 -3.98
N PHE A 39 10.74 -4.30 -4.55
CA PHE A 39 9.30 -4.49 -4.66
C PHE A 39 8.68 -4.99 -3.36
N ILE A 40 9.33 -5.84 -2.55
CA ILE A 40 8.71 -6.27 -1.29
C ILE A 40 8.45 -5.08 -0.34
N PRO A 41 9.44 -4.20 -0.04
CA PRO A 41 9.17 -3.02 0.79
C PRO A 41 8.18 -2.05 0.15
N THR A 42 8.28 -1.82 -1.15
CA THR A 42 7.38 -0.91 -1.88
C THR A 42 5.93 -1.40 -1.85
N GLY A 43 5.71 -2.71 -2.00
CA GLY A 43 4.40 -3.35 -1.86
C GLY A 43 3.83 -3.20 -0.45
N ILE A 44 4.64 -3.45 0.59
CA ILE A 44 4.19 -3.30 1.99
C ILE A 44 3.83 -1.84 2.30
N LEU A 45 4.67 -0.88 1.89
CA LEU A 45 4.43 0.55 2.14
C LEU A 45 3.19 1.06 1.39
N SER A 46 3.03 0.70 0.12
CA SER A 46 1.85 1.09 -0.66
C SER A 46 0.56 0.49 -0.09
N LEU A 47 0.59 -0.76 0.38
CA LEU A 47 -0.52 -1.37 1.09
C LEU A 47 -0.83 -0.65 2.41
N GLY A 48 0.20 -0.27 3.18
CA GLY A 48 0.05 0.54 4.37
C GLY A 48 -0.67 1.87 4.09
N LEU A 49 -0.30 2.58 3.02
CA LEU A 49 -0.97 3.82 2.60
C LEU A 49 -2.42 3.60 2.16
N ILE A 50 -2.73 2.47 1.52
CA ILE A 50 -4.09 2.10 1.13
C ILE A 50 -4.96 1.87 2.38
N VAL A 51 -4.42 1.17 3.38
CA VAL A 51 -5.13 0.83 4.62
C VAL A 51 -5.28 2.04 5.52
N MET A 52 -4.24 2.86 5.72
CA MET A 52 -4.30 4.06 6.57
C MET A 52 -5.37 5.05 6.11
N LYS A 53 -5.51 5.24 4.80
CA LYS A 53 -6.55 6.12 4.25
C LYS A 53 -7.96 5.56 4.46
N ARG A 54 -8.10 4.26 4.76
CA ARG A 54 -9.41 3.64 4.93
C ARG A 54 -10.09 4.07 6.25
N GLY A 55 -9.33 4.49 7.27
CA GLY A 55 -9.85 4.84 8.60
C GLY A 55 -10.55 3.64 9.27
N PRO A 56 -10.47 3.47 10.60
CA PRO A 56 -11.47 2.67 11.30
C PRO A 56 -12.84 3.34 11.09
N GLU A 57 -13.88 2.59 10.70
CA GLU A 57 -15.26 3.13 10.67
C GLU A 57 -15.69 3.67 12.05
N GLU A 58 -15.07 3.18 13.13
CA GLU A 58 -15.26 3.68 14.51
C GLU A 58 -14.79 5.14 14.72
N ASP A 59 -13.75 5.61 14.03
CA ASP A 59 -13.26 7.00 14.15
C ASP A 59 -14.22 8.01 13.50
N GLU A 60 -15.05 7.57 12.54
CA GLU A 60 -16.08 8.43 11.93
C GLU A 60 -17.32 8.59 12.84
N GLU A 61 -17.66 7.58 13.64
CA GLU A 61 -18.77 7.65 14.59
C GLU A 61 -18.45 8.55 15.80
N ASP A 62 -17.24 8.47 16.38
CA ASP A 62 -16.86 9.30 17.53
C ASP A 62 -16.76 10.79 17.14
N LYS A 63 -16.24 11.06 15.94
CA LYS A 63 -16.13 12.42 15.39
C LYS A 63 -17.48 13.10 15.12
N ASN A 64 -18.55 12.32 14.96
CA ASN A 64 -19.93 12.82 14.86
C ASN A 64 -20.64 12.92 16.22
N ARG A 65 -20.11 12.26 17.26
CA ARG A 65 -20.70 12.24 18.62
C ARG A 65 -20.04 13.23 19.57
N GLU A 66 -18.82 13.66 19.32
CA GLU A 66 -18.18 14.72 20.09
C GLU A 66 -18.74 16.09 19.67
N PRO A 67 -19.52 16.79 20.52
CA PRO A 67 -19.85 18.18 20.26
C PRO A 67 -18.54 18.95 20.29
N PHE A 68 -18.17 19.60 19.19
CA PHE A 68 -16.92 20.37 19.06
C PHE A 68 -16.61 21.17 20.34
N ILE A 69 -15.73 20.64 21.18
CA ILE A 69 -15.28 21.36 22.37
C ILE A 69 -14.18 22.29 21.88
N GLY A 70 -14.60 23.40 21.28
CA GLY A 70 -13.76 24.57 21.11
C GLY A 70 -13.58 25.23 22.46
N TYR A 71 -12.43 25.00 23.09
CA TYR A 71 -11.81 25.93 24.02
C TYR A 71 -10.66 26.65 23.30
#